data_AF-A0A2V9LKC1-F1
#
_entry.id   AF-A0A2V9LKC1-F1
#
_cell.length_a   1.000
_cell.length_b   1.000
_cell.length_c   1.000
_cell.angle_alpha   90.00
_cell.angle_beta   90.00
_cell.angle_gamma   90.00
#
_symmetry.space_group_name_H-M   'P 1'
#
loop_
_entity.id
_entity.type
_entity.pdbx_description
1 polymer ?
#
loop_
_entity_poly.entity_id
_entity_poly.type
_entity_poly.pdbx_seq_one_letter_code
_entity_poly.pdbx_strand_id
1 'polypeptide(L)'
;MQFLDTTAWHNATSAVECPKCGRLQSPADSCQNHECQADLRGIISPLTGLRFHDLRHSAATKMLENGVPIATVAQVLGWSASTAIRMAKRYGHIRPEAQRQALESIATAMPGVGAGEKEADFRGHVHQIGNQAGSVN
;
A
#
# COMPACT_ATOMS: atom_id res chain seq x y z
N MET A 1 24.59 -4.03 -16.52
CA MET A 1 24.10 -3.79 -15.14
C MET A 1 24.66 -4.92 -14.31
N GLN A 2 25.72 -4.61 -13.56
CA GLN A 2 26.67 -5.55 -12.99
C GLN A 2 25.99 -6.53 -12.03
N PHE A 3 26.34 -7.81 -12.15
CA PHE A 3 26.07 -8.86 -11.18
C PHE A 3 26.70 -8.44 -9.85
N LEU A 4 25.92 -7.76 -9.01
CA LEU A 4 26.27 -7.51 -7.62
C LEU A 4 26.25 -8.88 -6.92
N ASP A 5 27.44 -9.48 -6.83
CA ASP A 5 27.88 -10.48 -5.88
C ASP A 5 26.78 -11.44 -5.37
N THR A 6 26.23 -12.24 -6.29
CA THR A 6 25.27 -13.30 -5.96
C THR A 6 25.81 -14.27 -4.91
N THR A 7 27.13 -14.42 -4.83
CA THR A 7 27.81 -15.29 -3.89
C THR A 7 27.77 -14.74 -2.47
N ALA A 8 28.12 -13.46 -2.28
CA ALA A 8 28.01 -12.82 -0.97
C ALA A 8 26.57 -12.84 -0.43
N TRP A 9 25.59 -12.58 -1.30
CA TRP A 9 24.17 -12.65 -0.93
C TRP A 9 23.73 -14.07 -0.60
N HIS A 10 24.05 -15.03 -1.45
CA HIS A 10 23.71 -16.43 -1.21
C HIS A 10 24.29 -16.91 0.13
N ASN A 11 25.55 -16.57 0.43
CA ASN A 11 26.20 -16.90 1.69
C ASN A 11 25.48 -16.25 2.89
N ALA A 12 25.08 -14.98 2.77
CA ALA A 12 24.32 -14.32 3.83
C ALA A 12 22.94 -14.95 4.04
N THR A 13 22.20 -15.26 2.98
CA THR A 13 20.84 -15.83 3.07
C THR A 13 20.83 -17.32 3.42
N SER A 14 21.92 -18.05 3.20
CA SER A 14 22.03 -19.46 3.54
C SER A 14 22.65 -19.70 4.92
N ALA A 15 23.19 -18.68 5.58
CA ALA A 15 23.80 -18.83 6.89
C ALA A 15 22.82 -19.40 7.92
N VAL A 16 23.28 -20.41 8.66
CA VAL A 16 22.51 -21.12 9.69
C VAL A 16 23.07 -20.82 11.07
N GLU A 17 22.19 -20.70 12.05
CA GLU A 17 22.56 -20.55 13.45
C GLU A 17 22.62 -21.92 14.13
N CYS A 18 23.71 -22.20 14.83
CA CYS A 18 23.83 -23.43 15.60
C CYS A 18 22.95 -23.38 16.87
N PRO A 19 22.01 -24.32 17.08
CA PRO A 19 21.08 -24.28 18.20
C PRO A 19 21.74 -24.53 19.57
N LYS A 20 22.95 -25.13 19.59
CA LYS A 20 23.69 -25.41 20.81
C LYS A 20 24.57 -24.25 21.28
N CYS A 21 25.17 -23.50 20.35
CA CYS A 21 26.15 -22.46 20.70
C CYS A 21 25.84 -21.07 20.13
N GLY A 22 24.74 -20.89 19.38
CA GLY A 22 24.33 -19.61 18.81
C GLY A 22 25.24 -19.08 17.69
N ARG A 23 26.20 -19.87 17.21
CA ARG A 23 27.13 -19.43 16.16
C ARG A 23 26.42 -19.37 14.82
N LEU A 24 26.41 -18.19 14.19
CA LEU A 24 26.00 -18.01 12.80
C LEU A 24 27.15 -18.41 11.86
N GLN A 25 26.89 -19.34 10.95
CA GLN A 25 27.90 -19.91 10.06
C GLN A 25 27.30 -20.41 8.74
N SER A 26 28.15 -20.72 7.76
CA SER A 26 27.71 -21.38 6.53
C SER A 26 27.08 -22.77 6.82
N PRO A 27 26.13 -23.24 5.99
CA PRO A 27 25.58 -24.59 6.09
C PRO A 27 26.69 -25.65 6.10
N ALA A 28 26.61 -26.56 7.05
CA ALA A 28 27.54 -27.68 7.21
C ALA A 28 26.83 -28.82 7.94
N ASP A 29 27.37 -30.04 7.89
CA ASP A 29 26.82 -31.17 8.65
C ASP A 29 27.08 -31.05 10.16
N SER A 30 28.12 -30.29 10.55
CA SER A 30 28.46 -30.06 11.95
C SER A 30 28.85 -28.60 12.23
N CYS A 31 28.76 -28.19 13.49
CA CYS A 31 29.15 -26.86 13.92
C CYS A 31 30.66 -26.62 13.69
N GLN A 32 31.01 -25.46 13.11
CA GLN A 32 32.40 -25.06 12.86
C GLN A 32 33.18 -24.76 14.16
N ASN A 33 32.48 -24.62 15.28
CA ASN A 33 33.14 -24.59 16.58
C ASN A 33 33.57 -26.00 16.98
N HIS A 34 34.88 -26.22 17.01
CA HIS A 34 35.51 -27.49 17.42
C HIS A 34 35.15 -27.94 18.84
N GLU A 35 34.73 -27.04 19.73
CA GLU A 35 34.24 -27.41 21.08
C GLU A 35 32.76 -27.83 21.08
N CYS A 36 31.97 -27.29 20.15
CA CYS A 36 30.52 -27.52 20.10
C CYS A 36 30.17 -28.83 19.39
N GLN A 37 30.72 -29.01 18.18
CA GLN A 37 30.52 -30.15 17.26
C GLN A 37 29.07 -30.64 17.16
N ALA A 38 28.09 -29.75 17.34
CA ALA A 38 26.68 -30.11 17.19
C ALA A 38 26.37 -30.53 15.76
N ASP A 39 25.48 -31.50 15.60
CA ASP A 39 24.91 -31.88 14.32
C ASP A 39 24.01 -30.74 13.81
N LEU A 40 24.25 -30.31 12.58
CA LEU A 40 23.48 -29.25 11.91
C LEU A 40 22.72 -29.77 10.68
N ARG A 41 22.74 -31.09 10.44
CA ARG A 41 21.98 -31.69 9.33
C ARG A 41 20.50 -31.35 9.46
N GLY A 42 19.92 -30.84 8.37
CA GLY A 42 18.51 -30.45 8.32
C GLY A 42 18.20 -29.07 8.90
N ILE A 43 19.20 -28.32 9.40
CA ILE A 43 19.00 -26.91 9.76
C ILE A 43 19.07 -26.09 8.48
N ILE A 44 17.99 -25.36 8.21
CA ILE A 44 17.84 -24.53 7.02
C ILE A 44 17.71 -23.08 7.47
N SER A 45 18.39 -22.18 6.78
CA SER A 45 18.24 -20.74 7.05
C SER A 45 16.79 -20.31 6.75
N PRO A 46 16.15 -19.49 7.60
CA PRO A 46 14.82 -18.95 7.32
C PRO A 46 14.80 -18.05 6.08
N LEU A 47 15.96 -17.58 5.63
CA LEU A 47 16.11 -16.71 4.46
C LEU A 47 16.49 -17.50 3.20
N THR A 48 16.52 -18.84 3.27
CA THR A 48 16.88 -19.68 2.13
C THR A 48 15.92 -19.42 0.96
N GLY A 49 16.46 -19.02 -0.18
CA GLY A 49 15.68 -18.70 -1.38
C GLY A 49 15.20 -17.25 -1.49
N LEU A 50 15.44 -16.41 -0.47
CA LEU A 50 15.14 -14.97 -0.53
C LEU A 50 16.05 -14.28 -1.56
N ARG A 51 15.44 -13.60 -2.54
CA ARG A 51 16.17 -12.83 -3.55
C ARG A 51 16.17 -11.34 -3.18
N PHE A 52 17.19 -10.62 -3.61
CA PHE A 52 17.23 -9.15 -3.50
C PHE A 52 15.97 -8.47 -4.08
N HIS A 53 15.38 -9.07 -5.11
CA HIS A 53 14.15 -8.54 -5.72
C HIS A 53 12.96 -8.56 -4.75
N ASP A 54 12.91 -9.53 -3.84
CA ASP A 54 11.84 -9.67 -2.85
C ASP A 54 11.93 -8.58 -1.78
N LEU A 55 13.15 -8.16 -1.42
CA LEU A 55 13.36 -6.98 -0.56
C LEU A 55 12.86 -5.71 -1.23
N ARG A 56 13.14 -5.54 -2.52
CA ARG A 56 12.64 -4.38 -3.29
C ARG A 56 11.11 -4.37 -3.37
N HIS A 57 10.47 -5.53 -3.51
CA HIS A 57 9.02 -5.67 -3.44
C HIS A 57 8.46 -5.33 -2.06
N SER A 58 9.13 -5.80 -1.01
CA SER A 58 8.76 -5.53 0.37
C SER A 58 8.86 -4.03 0.68
N ALA A 59 9.98 -3.39 0.32
CA ALA A 59 10.17 -1.95 0.50
C ALA A 59 9.09 -1.12 -0.23
N ALA A 60 8.75 -1.48 -1.47
CA ALA A 60 7.68 -0.84 -2.23
C ALA A 60 6.32 -0.95 -1.52
N THR A 61 5.98 -2.16 -1.05
CA THR A 61 4.75 -2.43 -0.31
C THR A 61 4.67 -1.59 0.95
N LYS A 62 5.75 -1.53 1.75
CA LYS A 62 5.79 -0.81 3.03
C LYS A 62 5.69 0.70 2.84
N MET A 63 6.37 1.25 1.83
CA MET A 63 6.22 2.67 1.50
C MET A 63 4.77 3.01 1.09
N LEU A 64 4.11 2.13 0.33
CA LEU A 64 2.74 2.35 -0.11
C LEU A 64 1.72 2.16 1.02
N GLU A 65 1.94 1.19 1.92
CA GLU A 65 1.16 1.01 3.17
C GLU A 65 1.24 2.28 4.05
N ASN A 66 2.42 2.91 4.12
CA ASN A 66 2.63 4.17 4.86
C ASN A 66 2.11 5.42 4.12
N GLY A 67 1.38 5.26 3.00
CA GLY A 67 0.78 6.38 2.28
C GLY A 67 1.74 7.20 1.41
N VAL A 68 2.97 6.72 1.17
CA VAL A 68 3.94 7.44 0.31
C VAL A 68 3.41 7.48 -1.13
N PRO A 69 3.42 8.66 -1.80
CA PRO A 69 2.98 8.77 -3.18
C PRO A 69 3.75 7.86 -4.13
N ILE A 70 3.05 7.22 -5.06
CA ILE A 70 3.63 6.31 -6.07
C ILE A 70 4.77 6.98 -6.86
N ALA A 71 4.66 8.28 -7.14
CA ALA A 71 5.71 9.04 -7.83
C ALA A 71 7.01 9.10 -7.01
N THR A 72 6.90 9.27 -5.70
CA THR A 72 8.03 9.26 -4.76
C THR A 72 8.61 7.86 -4.64
N VAL A 73 7.77 6.83 -4.50
CA VAL A 73 8.21 5.42 -4.47
C VAL A 73 8.94 5.03 -5.76
N ALA A 74 8.44 5.49 -6.91
CA ALA A 74 9.07 5.26 -8.21
C ALA A 74 10.46 5.91 -8.31
N GLN A 75 10.65 7.12 -7.76
CA GLN A 75 11.96 7.77 -7.70
C GLN A 75 12.92 7.04 -6.75
N VAL A 76 12.47 6.70 -5.54
CA VAL A 76 13.28 5.99 -4.52
C VAL A 76 13.74 4.63 -5.05
N LEU A 77 12.86 3.90 -5.72
CA LEU A 77 13.21 2.60 -6.28
C LEU A 77 13.90 2.74 -7.65
N GLY A 78 13.78 3.86 -8.36
CA GLY A 78 14.28 4.01 -9.72
C GLY A 78 13.47 3.24 -10.75
N TRP A 79 12.14 3.21 -10.61
CA TRP A 79 11.24 2.71 -11.66
C TRP A 79 11.20 3.71 -12.82
N SER A 80 11.31 3.20 -14.05
CA SER A 80 11.02 4.01 -15.24
C SER A 80 9.55 4.48 -15.20
N ALA A 81 9.27 5.65 -15.78
CA ALA A 81 7.90 6.18 -15.86
C ALA A 81 6.92 5.16 -16.48
N SER A 82 7.37 4.40 -17.48
CA SER A 82 6.61 3.32 -18.11
C SER A 82 6.34 2.11 -17.21
N THR A 83 7.27 1.77 -16.30
CA THR A 83 7.13 0.62 -15.39
C THR A 83 6.38 1.01 -14.11
N ALA A 84 6.47 2.28 -13.69
CA ALA A 84 5.84 2.79 -12.48
C ALA A 84 4.32 2.56 -12.47
N ILE A 85 3.64 2.80 -13.60
CA ILE A 85 2.18 2.57 -13.72
C ILE A 85 1.84 1.08 -13.54
N ARG A 86 2.62 0.19 -14.16
CA ARG A 86 2.41 -1.26 -14.06
C ARG A 86 2.69 -1.79 -12.66
N MET A 87 3.70 -1.23 -11.98
CA MET A 87 4.01 -1.57 -10.59
C MET A 87 2.97 -1.00 -9.62
N ALA A 88 2.51 0.23 -9.85
CA ALA A 88 1.43 0.84 -9.08
C ALA A 88 0.16 0.00 -9.10
N LYS A 89 -0.21 -0.59 -10.24
CA LYS A 89 -1.35 -1.51 -10.33
C LYS A 89 -1.16 -2.77 -9.47
N ARG A 90 0.07 -3.30 -9.39
CA ARG A 90 0.39 -4.47 -8.56
C ARG A 90 0.17 -4.20 -7.08
N TYR A 91 0.48 -3.00 -6.60
CA TYR A 91 0.33 -2.62 -5.19
C TYR A 91 -0.94 -1.77 -4.91
N GLY A 92 -1.73 -1.47 -5.94
CA GLY A 92 -2.87 -0.55 -5.85
C GLY A 92 -3.97 -1.01 -4.89
N HIS A 93 -4.02 -2.30 -4.59
CA HIS A 93 -4.94 -2.92 -3.63
C HIS A 93 -4.64 -2.56 -2.16
N ILE A 94 -3.50 -1.95 -1.86
CA ILE A 94 -3.12 -1.48 -0.51
C ILE A 94 -3.85 -0.15 -0.18
N ARG A 95 -4.45 0.50 -1.18
CA ARG A 95 -5.04 1.84 -1.07
C ARG A 95 -6.55 1.96 -0.79
N PRO A 96 -7.37 0.95 -0.43
CA PRO A 96 -8.79 1.17 -0.11
C PRO A 96 -8.98 2.25 0.96
N GLU A 97 -8.11 2.24 1.97
CA GLU A 97 -8.15 3.18 3.09
C GLU A 97 -7.64 4.57 2.68
N ALA A 98 -6.53 4.65 1.92
CA ALA A 98 -6.02 5.91 1.39
C ALA A 98 -7.00 6.56 0.38
N GLN A 99 -7.78 5.77 -0.36
CA GLN A 99 -8.84 6.25 -1.24
C GLN A 99 -10.03 6.81 -0.43
N ARG A 100 -10.42 6.12 0.65
CA ARG A 100 -11.45 6.59 1.59
C ARG A 100 -11.06 7.92 2.22
N GLN A 101 -9.85 8.03 2.76
CA GLN A 101 -9.34 9.27 3.36
C GLN A 101 -9.26 10.41 2.35
N ALA A 102 -8.85 10.14 1.10
CA ALA A 102 -8.86 11.15 0.04
C ALA A 102 -10.29 11.64 -0.25
N LEU A 103 -11.28 10.75 -0.32
CA LEU A 103 -12.69 11.11 -0.50
C LEU A 103 -13.25 11.88 0.71
N GLU A 104 -12.93 11.44 1.93
CA GLU A 104 -13.32 12.13 3.17
C GLU A 104 -12.69 13.52 3.29
N SER A 105 -11.46 13.71 2.80
CA SER A 105 -10.82 15.03 2.76
C SER A 105 -11.55 16.00 1.82
N ILE A 106 -12.11 15.50 0.71
CA ILE A 106 -12.95 16.29 -0.19
C ILE A 106 -14.26 16.66 0.51
N ALA A 107 -14.88 15.71 1.22
CA ALA A 107 -16.11 15.95 1.97
C ALA A 107 -15.92 16.97 3.11
N THR A 108 -14.77 16.95 3.77
CA THR A 108 -14.45 17.87 4.89
C THR A 108 -14.03 19.26 4.39
N ALA A 109 -13.45 19.35 3.19
CA ALA A 109 -13.05 20.62 2.57
C ALA A 109 -14.21 21.40 1.91
N MET A 110 -15.46 20.92 2.03
CA MET A 110 -16.67 21.65 1.60
C MET A 110 -17.39 22.32 2.78
N PRO A 111 -16.97 23.52 3.23
CA PRO A 111 -17.82 24.33 4.10
C PRO A 111 -18.96 24.96 3.27
N GLY A 112 -20.17 24.40 3.42
CA GLY A 112 -21.41 25.13 3.16
C GLY A 112 -22.02 25.00 1.76
N VAL A 113 -22.67 23.87 1.48
CA VAL A 113 -23.91 23.88 0.67
C VAL A 113 -24.97 23.15 1.48
N GLY A 114 -25.58 23.90 2.40
CA GLY A 114 -26.60 23.45 3.33
C GLY A 114 -27.14 24.67 4.07
N ALA A 115 -27.57 25.68 3.33
CA ALA A 115 -28.38 26.76 3.86
C ALA A 115 -29.69 26.13 4.35
N GLY A 116 -29.95 26.24 5.65
CA GLY A 116 -31.22 25.85 6.23
C GLY A 116 -32.35 26.63 5.56
N GLU A 117 -33.23 25.90 4.87
CA GLU A 117 -34.49 26.43 4.40
C GLU A 117 -35.42 26.55 5.61
N LYS A 118 -35.63 27.78 6.06
CA LYS A 118 -36.74 28.08 6.97
C LYS A 118 -38.04 27.88 6.18
N GLU A 119 -38.82 26.93 6.65
CA GLU A 119 -40.21 26.68 6.28
C GLU A 119 -41.03 27.96 6.44
N ALA A 120 -41.26 28.65 5.31
CA ALA A 120 -42.17 29.79 5.24
C ALA A 120 -43.57 29.25 4.94
N ASP A 121 -44.40 29.29 5.99
CA ASP A 121 -45.86 29.10 5.98
C ASP A 121 -46.51 29.91 4.84
N PHE A 122 -46.94 29.21 3.78
CA PHE A 122 -47.70 29.80 2.67
C PHE A 122 -49.17 29.38 2.80
N ARG A 123 -49.89 30.06 3.69
CA ARG A 123 -51.35 29.96 3.77
C ARG A 123 -51.97 30.69 2.59
N GLY A 124 -52.46 29.90 1.62
CA GLY A 124 -52.99 30.36 0.36
C GLY A 124 -54.09 31.42 0.47
N HIS A 125 -53.97 32.46 -0.36
CA HIS A 125 -55.05 33.36 -0.74
C HIS A 125 -55.18 33.31 -2.27
N VAL A 126 -56.10 32.48 -2.75
CA VAL A 126 -56.49 32.41 -4.16
C VAL A 126 -57.32 33.64 -4.47
N HIS A 127 -56.74 34.62 -5.15
CA HIS A 127 -57.47 35.75 -5.70
C HIS A 127 -58.06 35.33 -7.07
N GLN A 128 -59.37 35.16 -7.10
CA GLN A 128 -60.15 34.71 -8.24
C GLN A 128 -60.26 35.85 -9.27
N ILE A 129 -59.54 35.73 -10.39
CA ILE A 129 -59.75 36.59 -11.57
C ILE A 129 -60.80 35.94 -12.47
N GLY A 130 -61.99 36.55 -12.48
CA GLY A 130 -63.13 36.14 -13.30
C GLY A 130 -62.89 36.37 -14.78
N ASN A 131 -63.09 35.31 -15.58
CA ASN A 131 -63.02 35.35 -17.03
C ASN A 131 -64.43 35.65 -17.58
N GLN A 132 -64.68 36.88 -18.02
CA GLN A 132 -65.90 37.23 -18.74
C GLN A 132 -65.75 36.80 -20.20
N ALA A 133 -66.28 35.62 -20.54
CA ALA A 133 -66.56 35.25 -21.92
C ALA A 133 -68.02 35.61 -22.21
N GLY A 134 -68.20 36.55 -23.13
CA GLY A 134 -69.50 37.05 -23.55
C GLY A 134 -70.39 35.96 -24.17
N SER A 135 -71.67 36.02 -23.82
CA SER A 135 -72.75 35.37 -24.54
C SER A 135 -73.96 36.30 -24.49
N VAL A 136 -74.35 36.82 -25.66
CA VAL A 136 -75.71 37.26 -25.95
C VAL A 136 -75.90 37.19 -27.46
N ASN A 137 -76.60 36.15 -27.89
CA ASN A 137 -77.94 36.34 -28.42
C ASN A 137 -78.92 35.82 -27.35
#